data_AF-A0A1Y2MM06-F1
#
_entry.id   AF-A0A1Y2MM06-F1
#
_cell.length_a   1.000
_cell.length_b   1.000
_cell.length_c   1.000
_cell.angle_alpha   90.00
_cell.angle_beta   90.00
_cell.angle_gamma   90.00
#
_symmetry.space_group_name_H-M   'P 1'
#
loop_
_entity.id
_entity.type
_entity.pdbx_description
1 polymer ?
#
loop_
_entity_poly.entity_id
_entity_poly.type
_entity_poly.pdbx_seq_one_letter_code
_entity_poly.pdbx_strand_id
1 'polypeptide(L)'
;MQVQEFVQDNLTRPGLDAGCIARELYISTRTLHRLFARHDMTVAGWIKARRLDACRRALSAPGGGDLPIHQVAAQHGFTNASFFSREFTARFGLTPRECRLRARR
;
A
#
# COMPACT_ATOMS: atom_id res chain seq x y z
N MET A 1 3.94 -8.50 19.00
CA MET A 1 3.35 -8.09 17.72
C MET A 1 3.81 -6.69 17.37
N GLN A 2 4.63 -6.57 16.33
CA GLN A 2 5.14 -5.28 15.87
C GLN A 2 4.06 -4.57 15.05
N VAL A 3 4.00 -3.23 15.12
CA VAL A 3 3.10 -2.38 14.30
C VAL A 3 3.13 -2.77 12.81
N GLN A 4 4.28 -3.27 12.36
CA GLN A 4 4.51 -3.69 10.99
C GLN A 4 3.77 -4.97 10.57
N GLU A 5 3.56 -5.91 11.49
CA GLU A 5 2.83 -7.18 11.25
C GLU A 5 1.35 -6.88 11.10
N PHE A 6 0.76 -6.16 12.08
CA PHE A 6 -0.66 -5.80 12.05
C PHE A 6 -1.05 -5.08 10.75
N VAL A 7 -0.22 -4.13 10.31
CA VAL A 7 -0.51 -3.42 9.07
C VAL A 7 -0.43 -4.36 7.87
N GLN A 8 0.56 -5.25 7.79
CA GLN A 8 0.69 -6.20 6.69
C GLN A 8 -0.55 -7.09 6.55
N ASP A 9 -1.03 -7.62 7.67
CA ASP A 9 -2.20 -8.50 7.70
C ASP A 9 -3.50 -7.76 7.32
N ASN A 10 -3.51 -6.43 7.48
CA ASN A 10 -4.68 -5.58 7.22
C ASN A 10 -4.53 -4.67 6.00
N LEU A 11 -3.49 -4.83 5.17
CA LEU A 11 -3.16 -3.89 4.07
C LEU A 11 -4.29 -3.70 3.05
N THR A 12 -5.06 -4.75 2.79
CA THR A 12 -6.21 -4.78 1.86
C THR A 12 -7.48 -4.24 2.48
N ARG A 13 -7.53 -4.04 3.81
CA ARG A 13 -8.72 -3.54 4.50
C ARG A 13 -9.00 -2.09 4.07
N PRO A 14 -10.16 -1.81 3.44
CA PRO A 14 -10.58 -0.45 3.17
C PRO A 14 -10.67 0.32 4.50
N GLY A 15 -10.15 1.54 4.53
CA GLY A 15 -10.15 2.36 5.75
C GLY A 15 -9.05 2.03 6.77
N LEU A 16 -8.05 1.20 6.45
CA LEU A 16 -6.83 1.13 7.29
C LEU A 16 -6.14 2.50 7.29
N ASP A 17 -6.16 3.15 8.45
CA ASP A 17 -5.51 4.43 8.72
C ASP A 17 -4.75 4.39 10.07
N ALA A 18 -4.09 5.51 10.41
CA ALA A 18 -3.34 5.63 11.65
C ALA A 18 -4.21 5.48 12.90
N GLY A 19 -5.49 5.87 12.86
CA GLY A 19 -6.42 5.74 13.97
C GLY A 19 -6.81 4.28 14.24
N CYS A 20 -7.09 3.54 13.18
CA CYS A 20 -7.36 2.11 13.23
C CYS A 20 -6.19 1.35 13.85
N ILE A 21 -4.97 1.62 13.39
CA ILE A 21 -3.74 0.99 13.90
C ILE A 21 -3.48 1.36 15.36
N ALA A 22 -3.63 2.64 15.71
CA ALA A 22 -3.42 3.10 17.07
C ALA A 22 -4.39 2.42 18.06
N ARG A 23 -5.66 2.30 17.67
CA ARG A 23 -6.70 1.63 18.46
C ARG A 23 -6.39 0.14 18.66
N GLU A 24 -5.99 -0.57 17.61
CA GLU A 24 -5.68 -2.01 17.74
C GLU A 24 -4.45 -2.24 18.63
N LEU A 25 -3.47 -1.36 18.54
CA LEU A 25 -2.23 -1.48 19.30
C LEU A 25 -2.31 -0.86 20.70
N TYR A 26 -3.50 -0.43 21.12
CA TYR A 26 -3.76 0.22 22.42
C TYR A 26 -2.81 1.40 22.71
N ILE A 27 -2.48 2.18 21.67
CA ILE A 27 -1.65 3.39 21.78
C ILE A 27 -2.38 4.61 21.23
N SER A 28 -1.93 5.81 21.61
CA SER A 28 -2.42 7.03 20.97
C SER A 28 -1.87 7.18 19.55
N THR A 29 -2.65 7.81 18.68
CA THR A 29 -2.19 8.22 17.33
C THR A 29 -0.94 9.09 17.41
N ARG A 30 -0.82 9.94 18.43
CA ARG A 30 0.39 10.74 18.71
C ARG A 30 1.62 9.85 18.94
N THR A 31 1.48 8.80 19.77
CA THR A 31 2.57 7.85 19.99
C THR A 31 2.93 7.13 18.70
N LEU A 32 1.94 6.68 17.93
CA LEU A 32 2.16 6.03 16.64
C LEU A 32 2.92 6.95 15.67
N HIS A 33 2.49 8.21 15.52
CA HIS A 33 3.20 9.18 14.68
C HIS A 33 4.63 9.43 15.16
N ARG A 34 4.86 9.54 16.48
CA ARG A 34 6.21 9.68 17.04
C ARG A 34 7.09 8.47 16.75
N LEU A 35 6.54 7.25 16.80
CA LEU A 35 7.28 6.03 16.46
C LEU A 35 7.79 6.06 15.02
N PHE A 36 6.94 6.48 14.07
CA PHE A 36 7.33 6.59 12.66
C PHE A 36 8.23 7.80 12.38
N ALA A 37 8.02 8.91 13.08
CA ALA A 37 8.86 10.11 12.93
C ALA A 37 10.32 9.84 13.33
N ARG A 38 10.59 8.92 14.27
CA ARG A 38 11.97 8.47 14.59
C ARG A 38 12.68 7.79 13.43
N HIS A 39 11.94 7.39 12.39
CA HIS A 39 12.47 6.79 11.17
C HIS A 39 12.29 7.71 9.95
N ASP A 40 12.03 9.00 10.16
CA ASP A 40 11.75 9.98 9.09
C ASP A 40 10.59 9.57 8.17
N MET A 41 9.60 8.87 8.74
CA MET A 41 8.44 8.36 8.02
C MET A 41 7.14 8.85 8.64
N THR A 42 6.07 8.83 7.84
CA THR A 42 4.71 8.96 8.33
C THR A 42 4.01 7.60 8.25
N VAL A 43 3.09 7.35 9.19
CA VAL A 43 2.27 6.13 9.19
C VAL A 43 1.53 5.97 7.86
N ALA A 44 0.90 7.06 7.37
CA ALA A 44 0.18 7.07 6.10
C ALA A 44 1.11 6.83 4.90
N GLY A 45 2.29 7.46 4.88
CA GLY A 45 3.30 7.25 3.84
C GLY A 45 3.79 5.81 3.82
N TRP A 46 4.00 5.21 4.99
CA TRP A 46 4.41 3.82 5.11
C TRP A 46 3.32 2.84 4.65
N ILE A 47 2.06 3.01 5.09
CA ILE A 47 0.92 2.21 4.60
C ILE A 47 0.80 2.31 3.07
N LYS A 48 0.88 3.54 2.54
CA LYS A 48 0.85 3.78 1.09
C LYS A 48 1.97 3.02 0.37
N ALA A 49 3.20 3.09 0.86
CA ALA A 49 4.34 2.37 0.28
C ALA A 49 4.11 0.85 0.28
N ARG A 50 3.61 0.29 1.39
CA ARG A 50 3.30 -1.15 1.50
C ARG A 50 2.17 -1.57 0.57
N ARG A 51 1.13 -0.74 0.40
CA ARG A 51 0.05 -0.97 -0.58
C ARG A 51 0.56 -0.95 -2.01
N LEU A 52 1.43 0.01 -2.37
CA LEU A 52 2.07 0.04 -3.69
C LEU A 52 2.90 -1.22 -3.95
N ASP A 53 3.66 -1.69 -2.95
CA ASP A 53 4.43 -2.93 -3.06
C ASP A 53 3.52 -4.16 -3.26
N ALA A 54 2.38 -4.20 -2.58
CA ALA A 54 1.37 -5.25 -2.75
C ALA A 54 0.74 -5.21 -4.15
N CYS A 55 0.36 -4.02 -4.65
CA CYS A 55 -0.11 -3.85 -6.03
C CYS A 55 0.92 -4.34 -7.04
N ARG A 56 2.21 -4.02 -6.85
CA ARG A 56 3.28 -4.47 -7.75
C ARG A 56 3.36 -6.00 -7.79
N ARG A 57 3.27 -6.67 -6.64
CA ARG A 57 3.22 -8.14 -6.57
C ARG A 57 2.00 -8.70 -7.28
N ALA A 58 0.82 -8.13 -7.04
CA ALA A 58 -0.42 -8.57 -7.69
C ALA A 58 -0.35 -8.42 -9.22
N LEU A 59 0.20 -7.31 -9.72
CA LEU A 59 0.38 -7.06 -11.15
C LEU A 59 1.44 -7.96 -11.81
N SER A 60 2.37 -8.48 -11.01
CA SER A 60 3.48 -9.31 -11.50
C SER A 60 3.29 -10.80 -11.26
N ALA A 61 2.22 -11.20 -10.56
CA ALA A 61 1.92 -12.59 -10.28
C ALA A 61 1.42 -13.32 -11.55
N PRO A 62 1.72 -14.62 -11.71
CA PRO A 62 1.06 -15.46 -12.72
C PRO A 62 -0.47 -15.42 -12.49
N GLY A 63 -1.24 -15.05 -13.52
CA GLY A 63 -2.69 -14.81 -13.39
C GLY A 63 -3.10 -13.38 -12.96
N GLY A 64 -2.15 -12.53 -12.55
CA GLY A 64 -2.38 -11.10 -12.26
C GLY A 64 -2.77 -10.25 -13.49
N GLY A 65 -2.86 -10.91 -14.64
CA GLY A 65 -3.27 -10.33 -15.90
C GLY A 65 -4.77 -10.07 -16.05
N ASP A 66 -5.60 -10.76 -15.28
CA ASP A 66 -7.05 -10.81 -15.50
C ASP A 66 -7.78 -9.63 -14.87
N LEU A 67 -7.21 -9.04 -13.81
CA LEU A 67 -7.78 -7.88 -13.14
C LEU A 67 -7.36 -6.56 -13.82
N PRO A 68 -8.31 -5.68 -14.17
CA PRO A 68 -8.02 -4.30 -14.54
C PRO A 68 -7.15 -3.59 -13.50
N ILE A 69 -6.23 -2.73 -13.93
CA ILE A 69 -5.30 -2.01 -13.03
C ILE A 69 -6.05 -1.25 -11.92
N HIS A 70 -7.19 -0.63 -12.26
CA HIS A 70 -8.01 0.11 -11.30
C HIS A 70 -8.64 -0.81 -10.23
N GLN A 71 -8.98 -2.06 -10.57
CA GLN A 71 -9.50 -3.02 -9.60
C GLN A 71 -8.41 -3.49 -8.64
N VAL A 72 -7.19 -3.76 -9.16
CA VAL A 72 -6.03 -4.05 -8.31
C VAL A 72 -5.77 -2.90 -7.34
N ALA A 73 -5.79 -1.66 -7.82
CA ALA A 73 -5.62 -0.48 -6.98
C ALA A 73 -6.72 -0.38 -5.90
N ALA A 74 -7.98 -0.60 -6.27
CA ALA A 74 -9.12 -0.55 -5.35
C ALA A 74 -9.05 -1.63 -4.26
N GLN A 75 -8.67 -2.87 -4.61
CA GLN A 75 -8.49 -3.98 -3.65
C GLN A 75 -7.40 -3.68 -2.60
N HIS A 76 -6.44 -2.82 -2.93
CA HIS A 76 -5.39 -2.37 -2.02
C HIS A 76 -5.67 -0.98 -1.43
N GLY A 77 -6.92 -0.49 -1.49
CA GLY A 77 -7.35 0.73 -0.81
C GLY A 77 -7.01 2.04 -1.52
N PHE A 78 -6.71 2.02 -2.82
CA PHE A 78 -6.63 3.24 -3.64
C PHE A 78 -7.98 3.52 -4.31
N THR A 79 -8.62 4.61 -3.94
CA THR A 79 -9.91 5.02 -4.50
C THR A 79 -9.78 5.80 -5.82
N ASN A 80 -8.60 6.37 -6.09
CA ASN A 80 -8.33 7.15 -7.28
C ASN A 80 -7.20 6.52 -8.12
N ALA A 81 -7.55 6.06 -9.33
CA ALA A 81 -6.62 5.38 -10.25
C ALA A 81 -5.52 6.31 -10.81
N SER A 82 -5.80 7.59 -11.02
CA SER A 82 -4.82 8.57 -11.48
C SER A 82 -3.80 8.89 -10.40
N PHE A 83 -4.26 9.07 -9.15
CA PHE A 83 -3.39 9.21 -7.99
C PHE A 83 -2.53 7.97 -7.80
N PHE A 84 -3.13 6.77 -7.84
CA PHE A 84 -2.40 5.51 -7.77
C PHE A 84 -1.31 5.41 -8.86
N SER A 85 -1.64 5.69 -10.12
CA SER A 85 -0.68 5.55 -11.22
C SER A 85 0.50 6.50 -11.07
N ARG A 86 0.26 7.73 -10.61
CA ARG A 86 1.32 8.71 -10.30
C ARG A 86 2.23 8.23 -9.18
N GLU A 87 1.66 7.81 -8.06
CA GLU A 87 2.40 7.31 -6.90
C GLU A 87 3.17 6.02 -7.20
N PHE A 88 2.57 5.12 -7.97
CA PHE A 88 3.20 3.88 -8.42
C PHE A 88 4.41 4.18 -9.31
N THR A 89 4.25 5.06 -10.29
CA THR A 89 5.34 5.45 -11.19
C THR A 89 6.44 6.19 -10.44
N ALA A 90 6.09 7.11 -9.54
CA ALA A 90 7.05 7.80 -8.70
C ALA A 90 7.89 6.85 -7.82
N ARG A 91 7.29 5.74 -7.36
CA ARG A 91 7.97 4.74 -6.53
C ARG A 91 8.82 3.75 -7.32
N PHE A 92 8.32 3.26 -8.46
CA PHE A 92 8.93 2.13 -9.19
C PHE A 92 9.59 2.52 -10.51
N GLY A 93 9.49 3.77 -10.94
CA GLY A 93 10.05 4.27 -12.19
C GLY A 93 9.37 3.73 -13.46
N LEU A 94 8.23 3.06 -13.32
CA LEU A 94 7.46 2.47 -14.41
C LEU A 94 5.97 2.45 -14.06
N THR A 95 5.12 2.49 -15.08
CA THR A 95 3.68 2.50 -14.92
C THR A 95 3.15 1.12 -14.49
N PRO A 96 1.97 1.06 -13.82
CA PRO A 96 1.35 -0.22 -13.48
C PRO A 96 1.13 -1.14 -14.70
N ARG A 97 0.89 -0.55 -15.88
CA ARG A 97 0.72 -1.28 -17.14
C ARG A 97 2.05 -1.90 -17.60
N GLU A 98 3.13 -1.12 -17.60
CA GLU A 98 4.47 -1.63 -17.94
C GLU A 98 4.93 -2.72 -16.98
N CYS A 99 4.65 -2.57 -15.68
CA CYS A 99 4.93 -3.60 -14.67
C CYS A 99 4.32 -4.94 -15.07
N ARG A 100 3.03 -4.91 -15.42
CA ARG A 100 2.28 -6.09 -15.85
C ARG A 100 2.82 -6.68 -17.15
N LEU A 101 3.14 -5.85 -18.13
CA LEU A 101 3.69 -6.31 -19.40
C LEU A 101 5.06 -6.98 -19.22
N ARG A 102 5.90 -6.45 -18.34
CA ARG A 102 7.22 -7.04 -18.03
C ARG A 102 7.10 -8.39 -17.32
N ALA A 103 6.11 -8.57 -16.46
CA ALA A 103 5.92 -9.83 -15.75
C ALA A 103 5.29 -10.95 -16.60
N ARG A 104 4.72 -10.60 -17.76
CA ARG A 104 4.16 -11.57 -18.73
C ARG A 104 5.18 -12.05 -19.77
N ARG A 105 6.39 -11.49 -19.76
CA ARG A 105 7.52 -11.92 -20.61
C ARG A 105 8.36 -12.92 -19.84
#